data_AF-A0A848SGH4-F1
#
_entry.id   AF-A0A848SGH4-F1
#
_cell.length_a   1.000
_cell.length_b   1.000
_cell.length_c   1.000
_cell.angle_alpha   90.00
_cell.angle_beta   90.00
_cell.angle_gamma   90.00
#
_symmetry.space_group_name_H-M   'P 1'
#
loop_
_entity.id
_entity.type
_entity.pdbx_description
1 polymer ?
#
loop_
_entity_poly.entity_id
_entity_poly.type
_entity_poly.pdbx_seq_one_letter_code
_entity_poly.pdbx_strand_id
1 'polypeptide(L)'
;AFAPGTSVLFINEKSGTMKFVDARTGKLGTVSGVPQVDYGGQGGFGDIAFLQSEASATLDRRSIFLSWVEAGESNTRGAVVGKGTLVCQVADACAIEGLRVIWRQAPKVTGRGHYSHRIAFSPDEKHLYVSSGDRQKLDPAQDTSNTLGTIVRLNLDGTAASGNPFASKGSPTDQIWSYGHRNVLGIAFASDGSLWDLEHGPAGGDELNKVQSGRNYGWPVVSQGDHYDGRPIPAPATRPDLAQAAIGWTPVIAPGDFIFYSGDLFPELKGDALIAGLKSEALVQVDIDGDTAKEAARFSFGKRLREVVQGPDGAIYVLEDGEKGRLRRLTPSGS
;
A
#
# COMPACT_ATOMS: atom_id res chain seq x y z
N ALA A 1 3.70 -9.55 4.50
CA ALA A 1 2.43 -10.29 4.32
C ALA A 1 2.56 -11.73 4.82
N PHE A 2 1.51 -12.28 5.43
CA PHE A 2 1.44 -13.71 5.75
C PHE A 2 1.22 -14.53 4.47
N ALA A 3 1.94 -15.64 4.31
CA ALA A 3 1.65 -16.60 3.25
C ALA A 3 0.32 -17.32 3.56
N PRO A 4 -0.69 -17.23 2.67
CA PRO A 4 -2.03 -17.74 2.94
C PRO A 4 -2.05 -19.23 3.31
N GLY A 5 -2.78 -19.55 4.38
CA GLY A 5 -2.88 -20.89 4.95
C GLY A 5 -1.75 -21.27 5.92
N THR A 6 -0.79 -20.38 6.19
CA THR A 6 0.38 -20.66 7.04
C THR A 6 0.58 -19.60 8.14
N SER A 7 1.46 -19.87 9.10
CA SER A 7 1.95 -18.89 10.10
C SER A 7 3.18 -18.10 9.63
N VAL A 8 3.58 -18.22 8.36
CA VAL A 8 4.83 -17.64 7.86
C VAL A 8 4.59 -16.21 7.36
N LEU A 9 5.26 -15.24 7.98
CA LEU A 9 5.21 -13.83 7.65
C LEU A 9 6.46 -13.41 6.87
N PHE A 10 6.26 -12.89 5.65
CA PHE A 10 7.31 -12.32 4.82
C PHE A 10 7.48 -10.83 5.08
N ILE A 11 8.74 -10.40 5.13
CA ILE A 11 9.17 -9.06 5.49
C ILE A 11 10.21 -8.59 4.46
N ASN A 12 9.92 -7.46 3.80
CA ASN A 12 10.87 -6.79 2.94
C ASN A 12 11.60 -5.71 3.74
N GLU A 13 12.92 -5.65 3.59
CA GLU A 13 13.73 -4.52 4.05
C GLU A 13 13.99 -3.62 2.84
N LYS A 14 13.73 -2.33 3.03
CA LYS A 14 13.74 -1.33 1.94
C LYS A 14 15.04 -1.28 1.14
N SER A 15 16.17 -1.69 1.72
CA SER A 15 17.47 -1.75 1.03
C SER A 15 17.59 -2.87 -0.01
N GLY A 16 16.62 -3.78 -0.13
CA GLY A 16 16.61 -4.83 -1.16
C GLY A 16 16.84 -6.25 -0.63
N THR A 17 16.42 -6.54 0.61
CA THR A 17 16.49 -7.88 1.21
C THR A 17 15.09 -8.33 1.62
N MET A 18 14.84 -9.64 1.57
CA MET A 18 13.59 -10.25 2.06
C MET A 18 13.91 -11.39 3.01
N LYS A 19 13.14 -11.44 4.09
CA LYS A 19 13.21 -12.46 5.13
C LYS A 19 11.80 -13.00 5.37
N PHE A 20 11.72 -14.14 6.02
CA PHE A 20 10.46 -14.60 6.59
C PHE A 20 10.66 -15.06 8.04
N VAL A 21 9.58 -15.02 8.80
CA VAL A 21 9.50 -15.56 10.15
C VAL A 21 8.28 -16.46 10.27
N ASP A 22 8.45 -17.65 10.82
CA ASP A 22 7.30 -18.44 11.28
C ASP A 22 6.82 -17.88 12.62
N ALA A 23 5.64 -17.26 12.63
CA ALA A 23 5.09 -16.60 13.81
C ALA A 23 4.80 -17.56 14.98
N ARG A 24 4.69 -18.87 14.73
CA ARG A 24 4.53 -19.87 15.81
C ARG A 24 5.85 -20.20 16.49
N THR A 25 6.93 -20.31 15.73
CA THR A 25 8.21 -20.84 16.22
C THR A 25 9.27 -19.76 16.42
N GLY A 26 9.07 -18.57 15.85
CA GLY A 26 10.06 -17.50 15.77
C GLY A 26 11.21 -17.79 14.81
N LYS A 27 11.14 -18.90 14.05
CA LYS A 27 12.22 -19.31 13.16
C LYS A 27 12.32 -18.35 11.98
N LEU A 28 13.53 -17.84 11.75
CA LEU A 28 13.83 -16.94 10.64
C LEU A 28 14.37 -17.72 9.44
N GLY A 29 13.99 -17.27 8.24
CA GLY A 29 14.54 -17.75 7.00
C GLY A 29 14.84 -16.62 6.02
N THR A 30 15.50 -16.96 4.92
CA THR A 30 15.94 -16.01 3.90
C THR A 30 15.26 -16.28 2.57
N VAL A 31 15.14 -15.22 1.75
CA VAL A 31 14.59 -15.34 0.40
C VAL A 31 15.61 -14.82 -0.63
N SER A 32 15.95 -15.67 -1.58
CA SER A 32 16.80 -15.34 -2.72
C SER A 32 15.97 -15.00 -3.97
N GLY A 33 16.59 -14.43 -5.00
CA GLY A 33 15.90 -14.06 -6.25
C GLY A 33 15.07 -12.77 -6.17
N VAL A 34 15.26 -11.97 -5.11
CA VAL A 34 14.65 -10.64 -4.98
C VAL A 34 15.17 -9.67 -6.06
N PRO A 35 14.38 -8.66 -6.48
CA PRO A 35 14.82 -7.70 -7.48
C PRO A 35 15.95 -6.80 -6.96
N GLN A 36 16.78 -6.29 -7.87
CA GLN A 36 17.64 -5.15 -7.59
C GLN A 36 16.78 -3.88 -7.44
N VAL A 37 17.06 -3.07 -6.42
CA VAL A 37 16.24 -1.88 -6.07
C VAL A 37 17.08 -0.60 -6.09
N ASP A 38 16.50 0.52 -6.56
CA ASP A 38 17.10 1.84 -6.36
C ASP A 38 16.76 2.34 -4.94
N TYR A 39 17.64 2.03 -4.00
CA TYR A 39 17.50 2.47 -2.62
C TYR A 39 17.86 3.96 -2.47
N GLY A 40 17.02 4.71 -1.74
CA GLY A 40 17.32 6.09 -1.34
C GLY A 40 16.09 6.98 -1.24
N GLY A 41 16.15 7.98 -0.35
CA GLY A 41 14.98 8.80 -0.01
C GLY A 41 13.85 7.90 0.49
N GLN A 42 12.68 7.94 -0.15
CA GLN A 42 11.56 7.03 0.11
C GLN A 42 11.62 5.73 -0.71
N GLY A 43 12.53 5.60 -1.67
CA GLY A 43 12.58 4.47 -2.60
C GLY A 43 13.39 3.27 -2.12
N GLY A 44 13.08 2.11 -2.67
CA GLY A 44 13.69 0.83 -2.34
C GLY A 44 12.75 -0.35 -2.63
N PHE A 45 12.90 -1.42 -1.86
CA PHE A 45 11.98 -2.56 -1.87
C PHE A 45 10.67 -2.17 -1.15
N GLY A 46 9.53 -2.40 -1.80
CA GLY A 46 8.21 -2.11 -1.27
C GLY A 46 7.48 -3.36 -0.83
N ASP A 47 6.36 -3.60 -1.50
CA ASP A 47 5.31 -4.53 -1.05
C ASP A 47 5.58 -5.99 -1.46
N ILE A 48 4.97 -6.91 -0.71
CA ILE A 48 4.80 -8.31 -1.08
C ILE A 48 3.35 -8.71 -0.86
N ALA A 49 2.71 -9.20 -1.92
CA ALA A 49 1.33 -9.65 -1.88
C ALA A 49 1.19 -11.10 -2.39
N PHE A 50 0.27 -11.83 -1.78
CA PHE A 50 -0.09 -13.22 -2.10
C PHE A 50 -1.55 -13.28 -2.55
N LEU A 51 -1.86 -14.29 -3.36
CA LEU A 51 -3.24 -14.66 -3.66
C LEU A 51 -3.79 -15.55 -2.52
N GLN A 52 -4.88 -15.14 -1.90
CA GLN A 52 -5.61 -15.91 -0.89
C GLN A 52 -6.21 -17.19 -1.49
N SER A 53 -6.57 -17.19 -2.77
CA SER A 53 -7.05 -18.40 -3.47
C SER A 53 -6.00 -19.51 -3.56
N GLU A 54 -4.71 -19.19 -3.41
CA GLU A 54 -3.62 -20.16 -3.33
C GLU A 54 -3.32 -20.60 -1.88
N ALA A 55 -4.21 -20.33 -0.93
CA ALA A 55 -4.03 -20.76 0.46
C ALA A 55 -3.82 -22.28 0.59
N SER A 56 -2.78 -22.65 1.34
CA SER A 56 -2.45 -24.04 1.63
C SER A 56 -1.64 -24.13 2.91
N ALA A 57 -1.77 -25.24 3.63
CA ALA A 57 -1.06 -25.51 4.88
C ALA A 57 0.48 -25.63 4.69
N THR A 58 0.93 -25.80 3.45
CA THR A 58 2.36 -25.89 3.09
C THR A 58 2.81 -24.63 2.39
N LEU A 59 4.01 -24.14 2.69
CA LEU A 59 4.52 -22.89 2.15
C LEU A 59 4.95 -22.98 0.67
N ASP A 60 5.30 -24.18 0.20
CA ASP A 60 5.96 -24.35 -1.10
C ASP A 60 5.05 -23.98 -2.28
N ARG A 61 5.67 -23.34 -3.27
CA ARG A 61 5.09 -22.83 -4.52
C ARG A 61 3.87 -21.92 -4.32
N ARG A 62 4.12 -20.61 -4.39
CA ARG A 62 3.08 -19.56 -4.40
C ARG A 62 3.36 -18.52 -5.48
N SER A 63 2.32 -18.06 -6.16
CA SER A 63 2.37 -16.81 -6.91
C SER A 63 2.59 -15.67 -5.93
N ILE A 64 3.60 -14.86 -6.19
CA ILE A 64 3.87 -13.64 -5.43
C ILE A 64 3.94 -12.43 -6.34
N PHE A 65 3.52 -11.30 -5.79
CA PHE A 65 3.60 -10.00 -6.43
C PHE A 65 4.46 -9.10 -5.56
N LEU A 66 5.42 -8.44 -6.19
CA LEU A 66 6.41 -7.63 -5.52
C LEU A 66 6.42 -6.24 -6.12
N SER A 67 6.57 -5.22 -5.29
CA SER A 67 6.82 -3.87 -5.77
C SER A 67 8.17 -3.32 -5.31
N TRP A 68 8.82 -2.54 -6.16
CA TRP A 68 10.09 -1.90 -5.85
C TRP A 68 10.30 -0.64 -6.68
N VAL A 69 11.33 0.13 -6.34
CA VAL A 69 11.77 1.28 -7.14
C VAL A 69 12.86 0.86 -8.11
N GLU A 70 12.68 1.18 -9.39
CA GLU A 70 13.62 0.89 -10.48
C GLU A 70 14.20 2.21 -11.00
N ALA A 71 15.53 2.31 -11.07
CA ALA A 71 16.21 3.43 -11.72
C ALA A 71 15.88 3.46 -13.22
N GLY A 72 15.89 4.65 -13.81
CA GLY A 72 15.81 4.87 -15.25
C GLY A 72 17.03 5.64 -15.75
N GLU A 73 17.01 6.00 -17.03
CA GLU A 73 18.04 6.86 -17.63
C GLU A 73 18.01 8.28 -17.04
N SER A 74 19.08 9.05 -17.26
CA SER A 74 19.13 10.47 -16.93
C SER A 74 18.72 10.80 -15.48
N ASN A 75 19.13 9.95 -14.54
CA ASN A 75 18.83 10.13 -13.12
C ASN A 75 17.31 10.17 -12.82
N THR A 76 16.52 9.40 -13.55
CA THR A 76 15.11 9.14 -13.27
C THR A 76 14.94 7.83 -12.52
N ARG A 77 13.73 7.58 -12.00
CA ARG A 77 13.33 6.35 -11.32
C ARG A 77 11.81 6.29 -11.26
N GLY A 78 11.24 5.15 -10.91
CA GLY A 78 9.79 4.98 -10.74
C GLY A 78 9.45 3.67 -10.04
N ALA A 79 8.22 3.58 -9.55
CA ALA A 79 7.67 2.36 -9.01
C ALA A 79 7.51 1.27 -10.09
N VAL A 80 7.69 0.02 -9.70
CA VAL A 80 7.55 -1.16 -10.55
C VAL A 80 6.86 -2.26 -9.76
N VAL A 81 6.03 -3.04 -10.45
CA VAL A 81 5.44 -4.27 -9.91
C VAL A 81 5.87 -5.45 -10.78
N GLY A 82 6.23 -6.55 -10.14
CA GLY A 82 6.58 -7.81 -10.78
C GLY A 82 5.83 -8.99 -10.18
N LYS A 83 5.72 -10.06 -10.97
CA LYS A 83 5.13 -11.34 -10.58
C LYS A 83 6.19 -12.43 -10.67
N GLY A 84 6.27 -13.27 -9.65
CA GLY A 84 7.16 -14.43 -9.61
C GLY A 84 6.51 -15.61 -8.89
N THR A 85 7.26 -16.71 -8.77
CA THR A 85 6.86 -17.88 -7.97
C THR A 85 7.80 -18.00 -6.78
N LEU A 86 7.25 -17.98 -5.57
CA LEU A 86 7.97 -18.31 -4.34
C LEU A 86 8.08 -19.83 -4.22
N VAL A 87 9.29 -20.35 -4.06
CA VAL A 87 9.59 -21.78 -3.89
C VAL A 87 10.31 -21.97 -2.56
N CYS A 88 9.80 -22.83 -1.69
CA CYS A 88 10.24 -23.00 -0.30
C CYS A 88 10.41 -24.50 0.03
N GLN A 89 11.29 -25.16 -0.71
CA GLN A 89 11.56 -26.60 -0.55
C GLN A 89 12.49 -26.92 0.62
N VAL A 90 13.22 -25.91 1.12
CA VAL A 90 14.13 -26.02 2.26
C VAL A 90 13.53 -25.25 3.43
N ALA A 91 13.58 -25.83 4.63
CA ALA A 91 12.87 -25.31 5.80
C ALA A 91 13.13 -23.82 6.12
N ASP A 92 14.35 -23.33 5.84
CA ASP A 92 14.81 -21.97 6.21
C ASP A 92 15.24 -21.11 5.02
N ALA A 93 14.92 -21.56 3.81
CA ALA A 93 15.30 -20.87 2.59
C ALA A 93 14.21 -21.00 1.53
N CYS A 94 13.81 -19.84 1.00
CA CYS A 94 12.99 -19.74 -0.18
C CYS A 94 13.75 -19.08 -1.33
N ALA A 95 13.27 -19.29 -2.54
CA ALA A 95 13.73 -18.61 -3.74
C ALA A 95 12.55 -18.05 -4.51
N ILE A 96 12.76 -16.94 -5.19
CA ILE A 96 11.81 -16.37 -6.14
C ILE A 96 12.26 -16.78 -7.55
N GLU A 97 11.43 -17.58 -8.22
CA GLU A 97 11.65 -18.05 -9.58
C GLU A 97 10.80 -17.26 -10.58
N GLY A 98 11.36 -16.99 -11.76
CA GLY A 98 10.61 -16.41 -12.88
C GLY A 98 10.05 -15.00 -12.62
N LEU A 99 10.68 -14.21 -11.74
CA LEU A 99 10.27 -12.84 -11.48
C LEU A 99 10.34 -12.01 -12.76
N ARG A 100 9.18 -11.53 -13.23
CA ARG A 100 9.06 -10.64 -14.39
C ARG A 100 8.33 -9.37 -14.01
N VAL A 101 8.75 -8.24 -14.58
CA VAL A 101 8.03 -6.97 -14.44
C VAL A 101 6.72 -7.06 -15.21
N ILE A 102 5.63 -6.66 -14.53
CA ILE A 102 4.28 -6.64 -15.10
C ILE A 102 3.71 -5.22 -15.18
N TRP A 103 4.25 -4.26 -14.43
CA TRP A 103 3.84 -2.86 -14.50
C TRP A 103 4.98 -1.92 -14.12
N ARG A 104 5.00 -0.73 -14.72
CA ARG A 104 5.93 0.35 -14.39
C ARG A 104 5.17 1.68 -14.33
N GLN A 105 5.44 2.46 -13.28
CA GLN A 105 5.03 3.86 -13.20
C GLN A 105 5.62 4.63 -14.39
N ALA A 106 4.75 5.31 -15.13
CA ALA A 106 5.11 6.00 -16.36
C ALA A 106 4.66 7.49 -16.31
N PRO A 107 5.55 8.45 -16.60
CA PRO A 107 6.98 8.27 -16.83
C PRO A 107 7.77 8.03 -15.54
N LYS A 108 9.00 7.52 -15.67
CA LYS A 108 10.00 7.66 -14.61
C LYS A 108 10.46 9.11 -14.54
N VAL A 109 10.59 9.65 -13.34
CA VAL A 109 10.97 11.05 -13.11
C VAL A 109 12.10 11.19 -12.09
N THR A 110 12.75 12.35 -12.07
CA THR A 110 13.76 12.72 -11.08
C THR A 110 13.14 12.94 -9.68
N GLY A 111 13.98 12.97 -8.64
CA GLY A 111 13.54 13.05 -7.24
C GLY A 111 13.37 11.68 -6.58
N ARG A 112 13.32 11.61 -5.25
CA ARG A 112 13.36 10.36 -4.47
C ARG A 112 12.18 10.16 -3.51
N GLY A 113 11.03 10.78 -3.78
CA GLY A 113 9.81 10.69 -2.97
C GLY A 113 8.59 10.19 -3.75
N HIS A 114 7.55 9.82 -3.01
CA HIS A 114 6.15 9.55 -3.41
C HIS A 114 5.97 8.45 -4.45
N TYR A 115 6.53 7.27 -4.18
CA TYR A 115 6.41 6.11 -5.06
C TYR A 115 5.09 5.35 -4.89
N SER A 116 4.52 5.37 -3.68
CA SER A 116 3.31 4.62 -3.29
C SER A 116 3.44 3.09 -3.39
N HIS A 117 3.28 2.53 -4.59
CA HIS A 117 3.55 1.15 -5.00
C HIS A 117 3.01 0.05 -4.09
N ARG A 118 1.85 0.28 -3.47
CA ARG A 118 1.09 -0.75 -2.75
C ARG A 118 0.27 -1.61 -3.69
N ILE A 119 0.06 -2.86 -3.29
CA ILE A 119 -0.63 -3.87 -4.08
C ILE A 119 -1.87 -4.37 -3.33
N ALA A 120 -3.02 -4.40 -4.00
CA ALA A 120 -4.22 -5.09 -3.53
C ALA A 120 -4.84 -5.90 -4.66
N PHE A 121 -5.52 -7.00 -4.32
CA PHE A 121 -6.30 -7.79 -5.27
C PHE A 121 -7.79 -7.52 -5.07
N SER A 122 -8.57 -7.54 -6.17
CA SER A 122 -10.02 -7.57 -6.05
C SER A 122 -10.46 -8.75 -5.17
N PRO A 123 -11.64 -8.68 -4.52
CA PRO A 123 -12.11 -9.76 -3.65
C PRO A 123 -12.22 -11.13 -4.36
N ASP A 124 -12.45 -11.13 -5.68
CA ASP A 124 -12.48 -12.36 -6.50
C ASP A 124 -11.11 -12.72 -7.13
N GLU A 125 -10.08 -11.97 -6.79
CA GLU A 125 -8.68 -12.10 -7.23
C GLU A 125 -8.46 -12.11 -8.75
N LYS A 126 -9.39 -11.54 -9.52
CA LYS A 126 -9.22 -11.40 -10.98
C LYS A 126 -8.41 -10.17 -11.37
N HIS A 127 -8.40 -9.14 -10.52
CA HIS A 127 -7.75 -7.87 -10.80
C HIS A 127 -6.75 -7.49 -9.72
N LEU A 128 -5.67 -6.86 -10.16
CA LEU A 128 -4.61 -6.27 -9.37
C LEU A 128 -4.79 -4.74 -9.38
N TYR A 129 -4.74 -4.12 -8.21
CA TYR A 129 -4.71 -2.67 -8.04
C TYR A 129 -3.34 -2.25 -7.54
N VAL A 130 -2.79 -1.19 -8.13
CA VAL A 130 -1.48 -0.66 -7.75
C VAL A 130 -1.59 0.82 -7.51
N SER A 131 -1.14 1.28 -6.35
CA SER A 131 -1.06 2.71 -6.06
C SER A 131 0.21 3.32 -6.66
N SER A 132 0.10 4.53 -7.21
CA SER A 132 1.19 5.20 -7.90
C SER A 132 1.22 6.67 -7.54
N GLY A 133 2.20 7.08 -6.74
CA GLY A 133 2.26 8.45 -6.21
C GLY A 133 2.69 9.49 -7.25
N ASP A 134 2.50 10.76 -6.92
CA ASP A 134 2.75 11.91 -7.80
C ASP A 134 4.24 12.22 -8.02
N ARG A 135 5.12 11.51 -7.31
CA ARG A 135 6.58 11.69 -7.34
C ARG A 135 7.07 13.09 -6.96
N GLN A 136 6.31 13.79 -6.12
CA GLN A 136 6.52 15.18 -5.72
C GLN A 136 6.51 16.14 -6.92
N LYS A 137 5.73 15.79 -7.97
CA LYS A 137 5.59 16.61 -9.18
C LYS A 137 4.30 17.40 -9.23
N LEU A 138 3.37 17.17 -8.30
CA LEU A 138 2.10 17.88 -8.19
C LEU A 138 1.23 17.68 -9.44
N ASP A 139 1.27 18.61 -10.37
CA ASP A 139 0.36 18.74 -11.51
C ASP A 139 0.19 17.47 -12.37
N PRO A 140 1.20 16.60 -12.58
CA PRO A 140 0.99 15.36 -13.33
C PRO A 140 -0.10 14.45 -12.77
N ALA A 141 -0.46 14.57 -11.48
CA ALA A 141 -1.56 13.84 -10.87
C ALA A 141 -2.93 14.13 -11.51
N GLN A 142 -3.08 15.27 -12.21
CA GLN A 142 -4.30 15.65 -12.93
C GLN A 142 -4.28 15.25 -14.41
N ASP A 143 -3.13 14.79 -14.93
CA ASP A 143 -2.96 14.41 -16.33
C ASP A 143 -3.08 12.89 -16.52
N THR A 144 -4.22 12.46 -17.04
CA THR A 144 -4.49 11.03 -17.34
C THR A 144 -3.64 10.45 -18.48
N SER A 145 -2.78 11.23 -19.14
CA SER A 145 -1.84 10.68 -20.14
C SER A 145 -0.68 9.89 -19.51
N ASN A 146 -0.53 9.96 -18.18
CA ASN A 146 0.50 9.30 -17.40
C ASN A 146 -0.11 8.57 -16.17
N THR A 147 0.71 7.88 -15.38
CA THR A 147 0.29 7.14 -14.17
C THR A 147 0.89 7.72 -12.89
N LEU A 148 1.28 8.99 -12.84
CA LEU A 148 1.70 9.66 -11.62
C LEU A 148 0.44 10.15 -10.88
N GLY A 149 0.34 9.90 -9.58
CA GLY A 149 -0.83 10.28 -8.80
C GLY A 149 -2.11 9.53 -9.19
N THR A 150 -1.98 8.22 -9.46
CA THR A 150 -3.07 7.35 -9.91
C THR A 150 -3.15 6.07 -9.09
N ILE A 151 -4.33 5.47 -9.02
CA ILE A 151 -4.46 4.02 -8.78
C ILE A 151 -4.76 3.38 -10.13
N VAL A 152 -4.00 2.35 -10.49
CA VAL A 152 -4.24 1.56 -11.72
C VAL A 152 -4.92 0.24 -11.40
N ARG A 153 -5.73 -0.27 -12.34
CA ARG A 153 -6.36 -1.60 -12.26
C ARG A 153 -5.94 -2.45 -13.45
N LEU A 154 -5.34 -3.59 -13.15
CA LEU A 154 -4.68 -4.48 -14.09
C LEU A 154 -5.24 -5.91 -13.95
N ASN A 155 -5.07 -6.74 -14.96
CA ASN A 155 -5.12 -8.20 -14.81
C ASN A 155 -3.87 -8.68 -14.07
N LEU A 156 -3.90 -9.91 -13.55
CA LEU A 156 -2.78 -10.48 -12.80
C LEU A 156 -1.47 -10.65 -13.61
N ASP A 157 -1.51 -10.49 -14.93
CA ASP A 157 -0.33 -10.53 -15.80
C ASP A 157 0.27 -9.16 -16.11
N GLY A 158 -0.37 -8.07 -15.65
CA GLY A 158 0.03 -6.68 -15.86
C GLY A 158 -0.72 -5.94 -16.96
N THR A 159 -1.55 -6.63 -17.76
CA THR A 159 -2.33 -5.97 -18.81
C THR A 159 -3.45 -5.12 -18.22
N ALA A 160 -3.88 -4.06 -18.92
CA ALA A 160 -4.99 -3.23 -18.46
C ALA A 160 -6.28 -4.07 -18.32
N ALA A 161 -7.00 -3.91 -17.21
CA ALA A 161 -8.24 -4.64 -16.97
C ALA A 161 -9.39 -4.09 -17.83
N SER A 162 -10.20 -4.98 -18.42
CA SER A 162 -11.37 -4.60 -19.20
C SER A 162 -12.38 -3.80 -18.37
N GLY A 163 -12.95 -2.74 -18.93
CA GLY A 163 -13.90 -1.88 -18.23
C GLY A 163 -13.26 -0.82 -17.35
N ASN A 164 -11.95 -0.57 -17.50
CA ASN A 164 -11.33 0.62 -16.91
C ASN A 164 -12.01 1.90 -17.45
N PRO A 165 -12.15 2.95 -16.62
CA PRO A 165 -12.88 4.17 -16.97
C PRO A 165 -12.31 4.89 -18.21
N PHE A 166 -11.04 4.66 -18.53
CA PHE A 166 -10.37 5.26 -19.67
C PHE A 166 -9.87 4.23 -20.70
N ALA A 167 -10.46 3.03 -20.73
CA ALA A 167 -10.00 1.91 -21.56
C ALA A 167 -9.92 2.21 -23.08
N SER A 168 -10.61 3.24 -23.58
CA SER A 168 -10.54 3.67 -24.98
C SER A 168 -9.32 4.55 -25.31
N LYS A 169 -8.64 5.08 -24.29
CA LYS A 169 -7.42 5.87 -24.41
C LYS A 169 -6.26 4.90 -24.15
N GLY A 170 -5.51 4.51 -25.19
CA GLY A 170 -4.49 3.46 -25.06
C GLY A 170 -3.45 3.69 -23.95
N SER A 171 -2.60 2.70 -23.73
CA SER A 171 -1.60 2.71 -22.66
C SER A 171 -0.72 3.98 -22.62
N PRO A 172 -0.46 4.53 -21.41
CA PRO A 172 -0.78 3.95 -20.11
C PRO A 172 -2.17 4.34 -19.56
N THR A 173 -2.91 5.21 -20.26
CA THR A 173 -4.18 5.76 -19.77
C THR A 173 -5.25 4.69 -19.55
N ASP A 174 -5.26 3.64 -20.38
CA ASP A 174 -6.19 2.51 -20.28
C ASP A 174 -6.07 1.72 -18.97
N GLN A 175 -5.00 1.92 -18.20
CA GLN A 175 -4.76 1.25 -16.92
C GLN A 175 -5.39 1.98 -15.73
N ILE A 176 -5.72 3.27 -15.86
CA ILE A 176 -6.10 4.13 -14.75
C ILE A 176 -7.48 3.74 -14.21
N TRP A 177 -7.57 3.53 -12.90
CA TRP A 177 -8.81 3.34 -12.15
C TRP A 177 -9.29 4.63 -11.51
N SER A 178 -8.39 5.38 -10.86
CA SER A 178 -8.65 6.71 -10.31
C SER A 178 -7.38 7.57 -10.36
N TYR A 179 -7.53 8.89 -10.24
CA TYR A 179 -6.43 9.86 -10.40
C TYR A 179 -6.60 11.06 -9.46
N GLY A 180 -5.61 11.96 -9.45
CA GLY A 180 -5.59 13.10 -8.53
C GLY A 180 -5.16 12.72 -7.12
N HIS A 181 -4.25 11.75 -6.99
CA HIS A 181 -3.68 11.29 -5.73
C HIS A 181 -2.29 11.87 -5.50
N ARG A 182 -1.88 12.01 -4.24
CA ARG A 182 -0.54 12.50 -3.86
C ARG A 182 0.44 11.37 -3.58
N ASN A 183 0.29 10.69 -2.45
CA ASN A 183 1.22 9.65 -2.00
C ASN A 183 0.51 8.59 -1.16
N VAL A 184 -0.16 7.69 -1.89
CA VAL A 184 -0.95 6.57 -1.36
C VAL A 184 -0.06 5.48 -0.79
N LEU A 185 -0.01 5.32 0.53
CA LEU A 185 0.85 4.36 1.22
C LEU A 185 0.11 3.16 1.81
N GLY A 186 -1.21 3.10 1.65
CA GLY A 186 -2.00 1.89 1.83
C GLY A 186 -3.13 1.79 0.82
N ILE A 187 -3.47 0.57 0.41
CA ILE A 187 -4.69 0.25 -0.33
C ILE A 187 -5.25 -1.09 0.16
N ALA A 188 -6.56 -1.18 0.39
CA ALA A 188 -7.19 -2.41 0.85
C ALA A 188 -8.64 -2.49 0.38
N PHE A 189 -9.15 -3.71 0.21
CA PHE A 189 -10.57 -3.96 0.02
C PHE A 189 -11.25 -4.18 1.37
N ALA A 190 -12.36 -3.50 1.59
CA ALA A 190 -13.27 -3.79 2.69
C ALA A 190 -14.10 -5.05 2.40
N SER A 191 -14.79 -5.57 3.42
CA SER A 191 -15.59 -6.79 3.31
C SER A 191 -16.78 -6.67 2.35
N ASP A 192 -17.27 -5.45 2.10
CA ASP A 192 -18.31 -5.16 1.11
C ASP A 192 -17.77 -5.10 -0.33
N GLY A 193 -16.46 -5.25 -0.52
CA GLY A 193 -15.79 -5.21 -1.82
C GLY A 193 -15.46 -3.81 -2.31
N SER A 194 -15.65 -2.77 -1.48
CA SER A 194 -15.17 -1.43 -1.78
C SER A 194 -13.65 -1.33 -1.62
N LEU A 195 -13.00 -0.65 -2.57
CA LEU A 195 -11.57 -0.34 -2.49
C LEU A 195 -11.39 0.93 -1.67
N TRP A 196 -10.41 0.94 -0.78
CA TRP A 196 -10.01 2.10 0.00
C TRP A 196 -8.53 2.39 -0.18
N ASP A 197 -8.17 3.67 -0.13
CA ASP A 197 -6.79 4.13 -0.13
C ASP A 197 -6.51 5.06 1.05
N LEU A 198 -5.25 5.08 1.46
CA LEU A 198 -4.74 5.91 2.55
C LEU A 198 -3.49 6.64 2.07
N GLU A 199 -3.50 7.97 2.15
CA GLU A 199 -2.45 8.78 1.54
C GLU A 199 -1.92 9.92 2.41
N HIS A 200 -0.66 10.30 2.14
CA HIS A 200 -0.05 11.47 2.77
C HIS A 200 -0.53 12.75 2.11
N GLY A 201 -0.97 13.70 2.93
CA GLY A 201 -1.14 15.09 2.55
C GLY A 201 0.17 15.89 2.59
N PRO A 202 0.13 17.18 2.22
CA PRO A 202 1.26 18.09 2.34
C PRO A 202 1.49 18.52 3.81
N ALA A 203 1.43 19.81 4.14
CA ALA A 203 1.48 20.28 5.53
C ALA A 203 0.08 20.16 6.16
N GLY A 204 -0.29 18.94 6.55
CA GLY A 204 -1.68 18.58 6.89
C GLY A 204 -2.31 17.75 5.77
N GLY A 205 -3.57 17.39 5.95
CA GLY A 205 -4.41 16.78 4.93
C GLY A 205 -4.02 15.36 4.51
N ASP A 206 -3.54 14.52 5.43
CA ASP A 206 -3.58 13.07 5.17
C ASP A 206 -5.04 12.64 5.01
N GLU A 207 -5.32 11.67 4.15
CA GLU A 207 -6.69 11.29 3.79
C GLU A 207 -6.86 9.77 3.75
N LEU A 208 -8.04 9.31 4.18
CA LEU A 208 -8.55 7.98 3.92
C LEU A 208 -9.74 8.12 2.97
N ASN A 209 -9.67 7.40 1.86
CA ASN A 209 -10.55 7.58 0.71
C ASN A 209 -11.25 6.27 0.35
N LYS A 210 -12.55 6.33 0.08
CA LYS A 210 -13.26 5.25 -0.62
C LYS A 210 -13.06 5.42 -2.12
N VAL A 211 -12.33 4.49 -2.75
CA VAL A 211 -11.87 4.60 -4.13
C VAL A 211 -12.94 4.21 -5.13
N GLN A 212 -13.27 5.14 -6.03
CA GLN A 212 -14.31 4.97 -7.04
C GLN A 212 -13.74 5.07 -8.45
N SER A 213 -14.28 4.26 -9.36
CA SER A 213 -13.90 4.21 -10.77
C SER A 213 -14.02 5.57 -11.45
N GLY A 214 -12.94 6.02 -12.09
CA GLY A 214 -12.87 7.22 -12.91
C GLY A 214 -12.90 8.54 -12.13
N ARG A 215 -12.96 8.50 -10.80
CA ARG A 215 -13.04 9.69 -9.97
C ARG A 215 -11.67 10.36 -9.79
N ASN A 216 -11.72 11.67 -9.62
CA ASN A 216 -10.59 12.56 -9.38
C ASN A 216 -10.56 12.95 -7.90
N TYR A 217 -9.48 12.61 -7.20
CA TYR A 217 -9.28 12.88 -5.77
C TYR A 217 -8.65 14.25 -5.49
N GLY A 218 -8.36 15.00 -6.55
CA GLY A 218 -8.21 16.45 -6.49
C GLY A 218 -6.81 16.97 -6.22
N TRP A 219 -5.84 16.15 -5.79
CA TRP A 219 -4.45 16.60 -5.67
C TRP A 219 -3.87 17.02 -7.05
N PRO A 220 -3.17 18.17 -7.17
CA PRO A 220 -2.89 19.20 -6.16
C PRO A 220 -3.87 20.39 -6.18
N VAL A 221 -4.96 20.30 -6.93
CA VAL A 221 -5.96 21.37 -7.12
C VAL A 221 -6.69 21.69 -5.81
N VAL A 222 -6.93 20.67 -4.99
CA VAL A 222 -7.46 20.82 -3.62
C VAL A 222 -6.68 19.96 -2.63
N SER A 223 -6.69 20.36 -1.35
CA SER A 223 -6.10 19.61 -0.23
C SER A 223 -6.63 20.16 1.09
N GLN A 224 -6.77 19.31 2.12
CA GLN A 224 -7.06 19.77 3.50
C GLN A 224 -5.83 20.31 4.23
N GLY A 225 -4.63 20.18 3.65
CA GLY A 225 -3.39 20.79 4.10
C GLY A 225 -2.84 21.83 3.13
N ASP A 226 -1.83 22.56 3.57
CA ASP A 226 -1.18 23.64 2.80
C ASP A 226 0.15 23.20 2.19
N HIS A 227 0.72 24.03 1.30
CA HIS A 227 2.11 23.85 0.89
C HIS A 227 3.05 23.96 2.10
N TYR A 228 4.17 23.23 2.08
CA TYR A 228 5.17 23.28 3.17
C TYR A 228 5.85 24.65 3.35
N ASP A 229 5.73 25.56 2.37
CA ASP A 229 6.18 26.95 2.47
C ASP A 229 5.10 27.90 3.05
N GLY A 230 3.95 27.37 3.45
CA GLY A 230 2.84 28.10 4.05
C GLY A 230 1.86 28.71 3.04
N ARG A 231 2.07 28.55 1.73
CA ARG A 231 1.06 28.97 0.74
C ARG A 231 -0.17 28.06 0.83
N PRO A 232 -1.38 28.63 0.80
CA PRO A 232 -2.60 27.83 0.90
C PRO A 232 -2.85 27.03 -0.37
N ILE A 233 -3.45 25.85 -0.20
CA ILE A 233 -4.08 25.08 -1.29
C ILE A 233 -5.60 25.22 -1.12
N PRO A 234 -6.41 25.39 -2.18
CA PRO A 234 -7.86 25.45 -2.05
C PRO A 234 -8.44 24.25 -1.29
N ALA A 235 -9.37 24.50 -0.37
CA ALA A 235 -10.01 23.42 0.39
C ALA A 235 -10.92 22.57 -0.51
N PRO A 236 -11.09 21.25 -0.24
CA PRO A 236 -11.94 20.37 -1.04
C PRO A 236 -13.38 20.86 -1.23
N ALA A 237 -13.94 21.56 -0.22
CA ALA A 237 -15.27 22.16 -0.28
C ALA A 237 -15.45 23.20 -1.42
N THR A 238 -14.35 23.73 -1.98
CA THR A 238 -14.39 24.65 -3.14
C THR A 238 -14.61 23.92 -4.47
N ARG A 239 -14.49 22.59 -4.49
CA ARG A 239 -14.62 21.71 -5.66
C ARG A 239 -15.49 20.49 -5.35
N PRO A 240 -16.79 20.66 -5.11
CA PRO A 240 -17.71 19.55 -4.78
C PRO A 240 -17.89 18.55 -5.94
N ASP A 241 -17.40 18.86 -7.14
CA ASP A 241 -17.38 17.94 -8.28
C ASP A 241 -16.33 16.82 -8.14
N LEU A 242 -15.27 17.05 -7.34
CA LEU A 242 -14.20 16.10 -7.07
C LEU A 242 -14.62 15.08 -6.00
N ALA A 243 -13.94 13.93 -5.97
CA ALA A 243 -14.10 12.98 -4.88
C ALA A 243 -13.65 13.61 -3.55
N GLN A 244 -14.34 13.26 -2.47
CA GLN A 244 -14.07 13.76 -1.13
C GLN A 244 -13.54 12.60 -0.27
N ALA A 245 -12.59 12.90 0.60
CA ALA A 245 -12.10 11.94 1.57
C ALA A 245 -13.20 11.57 2.58
N ALA A 246 -13.19 10.32 3.05
CA ALA A 246 -14.08 9.86 4.10
C ALA A 246 -13.69 10.47 5.46
N ILE A 247 -12.39 10.69 5.67
CA ILE A 247 -11.79 11.40 6.79
C ILE A 247 -10.43 11.98 6.37
N GLY A 248 -10.02 13.09 6.98
CA GLY A 248 -8.68 13.64 6.83
C GLY A 248 -8.06 14.10 8.15
N TRP A 249 -6.74 14.29 8.15
CA TRP A 249 -5.96 14.65 9.34
C TRP A 249 -5.08 15.89 9.13
N THR A 250 -5.42 16.95 9.86
CA THR A 250 -4.58 18.14 10.07
C THR A 250 -4.54 18.43 11.58
N PRO A 251 -3.43 18.18 12.29
CA PRO A 251 -2.11 17.77 11.79
C PRO A 251 -2.06 16.31 11.29
N VAL A 252 -1.08 16.04 10.41
CA VAL A 252 -0.83 14.72 9.79
C VAL A 252 -0.55 13.62 10.81
N ILE A 253 -1.00 12.40 10.50
CA ILE A 253 -0.55 11.16 11.16
C ILE A 253 0.65 10.54 10.42
N ALA A 254 0.89 10.98 9.18
CA ALA A 254 1.79 10.41 8.18
C ALA A 254 1.61 8.89 8.11
N PRO A 255 0.54 8.40 7.47
CA PRO A 255 0.22 6.97 7.52
C PRO A 255 1.30 6.08 6.86
N GLY A 256 1.49 4.89 7.42
CA GLY A 256 2.13 3.76 6.77
C GLY A 256 1.12 3.04 5.90
N ASP A 257 0.89 1.75 6.18
CA ASP A 257 -0.25 0.99 5.63
C ASP A 257 -1.43 0.90 6.61
N PHE A 258 -2.50 0.25 6.16
CA PHE A 258 -3.65 -0.11 6.97
C PHE A 258 -4.27 -1.46 6.62
N ILE A 259 -5.11 -1.97 7.51
CA ILE A 259 -5.98 -3.13 7.27
C ILE A 259 -7.39 -2.82 7.71
N PHE A 260 -8.39 -3.49 7.10
CA PHE A 260 -9.68 -3.71 7.74
C PHE A 260 -9.58 -4.96 8.61
N TYR A 261 -9.70 -4.79 9.92
CA TYR A 261 -9.52 -5.90 10.84
C TYR A 261 -10.75 -6.82 10.82
N SER A 262 -10.53 -8.12 10.68
CA SER A 262 -11.58 -9.13 10.49
C SER A 262 -11.54 -10.27 11.50
N GLY A 263 -10.46 -10.35 12.29
CA GLY A 263 -10.23 -11.46 13.22
C GLY A 263 -11.12 -11.41 14.46
N ASP A 264 -11.29 -12.54 15.11
CA ASP A 264 -12.12 -12.64 16.33
C ASP A 264 -11.34 -12.38 17.62
N LEU A 265 -10.01 -12.23 17.56
CA LEU A 265 -9.17 -12.05 18.74
C LEU A 265 -9.39 -10.70 19.45
N PHE A 266 -9.74 -9.66 18.69
CA PHE A 266 -10.13 -8.32 19.15
C PHE A 266 -11.52 -7.97 18.61
N PRO A 267 -12.61 -8.50 19.20
CA PRO A 267 -13.96 -8.30 18.68
C PRO A 267 -14.36 -6.83 18.49
N GLU A 268 -13.83 -5.94 19.34
CA GLU A 268 -14.06 -4.50 19.34
C GLU A 268 -13.42 -3.75 18.16
N LEU A 269 -12.49 -4.38 17.43
CA LEU A 269 -11.83 -3.79 16.27
C LEU A 269 -12.42 -4.31 14.94
N LYS A 270 -13.39 -5.24 15.00
CA LYS A 270 -13.87 -5.96 13.82
C LYS A 270 -14.66 -5.04 12.90
N GLY A 271 -14.18 -4.89 11.67
CA GLY A 271 -14.72 -3.97 10.66
C GLY A 271 -13.95 -2.66 10.56
N ASP A 272 -13.20 -2.29 11.59
CA ASP A 272 -12.48 -1.03 11.64
C ASP A 272 -11.21 -1.06 10.78
N ALA A 273 -10.83 0.11 10.29
CA ALA A 273 -9.52 0.33 9.72
C ALA A 273 -8.49 0.55 10.84
N LEU A 274 -7.40 -0.22 10.81
CA LEU A 274 -6.25 -0.04 11.68
C LEU A 274 -5.08 0.50 10.86
N ILE A 275 -4.61 1.69 11.21
CA ILE A 275 -3.63 2.46 10.44
C ILE A 275 -2.32 2.56 11.21
N ALA A 276 -1.21 2.16 10.58
CA ALA A 276 0.12 2.41 11.12
C ALA A 276 0.48 3.90 10.98
N GLY A 277 0.84 4.58 12.06
CA GLY A 277 1.21 6.00 12.03
C GLY A 277 2.73 6.24 12.11
N LEU A 278 3.30 6.89 11.09
CA LEU A 278 4.73 7.25 11.09
C LEU A 278 5.01 8.52 11.90
N LYS A 279 4.14 9.54 11.83
CA LYS A 279 4.34 10.80 12.55
C LYS A 279 3.59 10.83 13.88
N SER A 280 2.41 10.21 13.93
CA SER A 280 1.67 10.04 15.18
C SER A 280 2.32 9.03 16.13
N GLU A 281 3.20 8.16 15.62
CA GLU A 281 3.86 7.08 16.38
C GLU A 281 2.86 6.19 17.14
N ALA A 282 1.72 5.94 16.49
CA ALA A 282 0.57 5.27 17.06
C ALA A 282 -0.10 4.36 16.02
N LEU A 283 -0.76 3.31 16.50
CA LEU A 283 -1.77 2.59 15.73
C LEU A 283 -3.08 3.36 15.85
N VAL A 284 -3.64 3.83 14.75
CA VAL A 284 -4.87 4.63 14.70
C VAL A 284 -6.03 3.72 14.29
N GLN A 285 -7.08 3.69 15.10
CA GLN A 285 -8.32 2.96 14.83
C GLN A 285 -9.34 3.93 14.22
N VAL A 286 -9.92 3.54 13.09
CA VAL A 286 -10.92 4.32 12.37
C VAL A 286 -12.15 3.45 12.14
N ASP A 287 -13.27 3.90 12.69
CA ASP A 287 -14.59 3.35 12.45
C ASP A 287 -15.08 3.80 11.06
N ILE A 288 -15.73 2.89 10.34
CA ILE A 288 -16.14 3.05 8.94
C ILE A 288 -17.65 2.81 8.85
N ASP A 289 -18.38 3.84 8.45
CA ASP A 289 -19.82 3.77 8.23
C ASP A 289 -20.16 4.22 6.80
N GLY A 290 -20.36 3.23 5.93
CA GLY A 290 -20.71 3.43 4.52
C GLY A 290 -19.61 4.14 3.72
N ASP A 291 -19.81 5.45 3.50
CA ASP A 291 -18.88 6.33 2.78
C ASP A 291 -18.18 7.32 3.73
N THR A 292 -18.42 7.23 5.03
CA THR A 292 -17.85 8.10 6.06
C THR A 292 -16.94 7.32 7.00
N ALA A 293 -16.02 8.05 7.65
CA ALA A 293 -15.07 7.47 8.58
C ALA A 293 -14.86 8.39 9.78
N LYS A 294 -14.56 7.79 10.93
CA LYS A 294 -14.28 8.53 12.17
C LYS A 294 -13.12 7.88 12.93
N GLU A 295 -12.15 8.67 13.33
CA GLU A 295 -11.12 8.19 14.25
C GLU A 295 -11.75 7.84 15.61
N ALA A 296 -11.63 6.57 15.99
CA ALA A 296 -12.18 6.03 17.23
C ALA A 296 -11.16 6.03 18.36
N ALA A 297 -9.90 5.70 18.07
CA ALA A 297 -8.83 5.64 19.06
C ALA A 297 -7.43 5.78 18.46
N ARG A 298 -6.46 6.09 19.33
CA ARG A 298 -5.02 6.00 19.03
C ARG A 298 -4.30 5.23 20.13
N PHE A 299 -3.55 4.22 19.74
CA PHE A 299 -2.71 3.42 20.63
C PHE A 299 -1.25 3.84 20.43
N SER A 300 -0.66 4.52 21.41
CA SER A 300 0.71 5.03 21.30
C SER A 300 1.76 3.92 21.35
N PHE A 301 2.74 3.98 20.44
CA PHE A 301 3.90 3.09 20.40
C PHE A 301 5.22 3.82 20.73
N GLY A 302 5.24 5.16 20.65
CA GLY A 302 6.46 5.97 20.80
C GLY A 302 7.55 5.62 19.79
N LYS A 303 7.13 5.02 18.66
CA LYS A 303 7.93 4.64 17.51
C LYS A 303 7.10 4.82 16.25
N ARG A 304 7.78 5.19 15.17
CA ARG A 304 7.20 5.28 13.83
C ARG A 304 6.74 3.89 13.38
N LEU A 305 5.50 3.76 12.94
CA LEU A 305 4.95 2.49 12.47
C LEU A 305 4.84 2.51 10.94
N ARG A 306 5.39 1.49 10.28
CA ARG A 306 5.42 1.35 8.82
C ARG A 306 4.24 0.53 8.29
N GLU A 307 3.96 -0.58 8.95
CA GLU A 307 3.11 -1.65 8.41
C GLU A 307 2.25 -2.21 9.53
N VAL A 308 1.05 -2.64 9.17
CA VAL A 308 0.16 -3.39 10.06
C VAL A 308 -0.48 -4.51 9.26
N VAL A 309 -0.45 -5.73 9.80
CA VAL A 309 -1.08 -6.91 9.17
C VAL A 309 -1.79 -7.75 10.23
N GLN A 310 -2.88 -8.39 9.83
CA GLN A 310 -3.55 -9.39 10.65
C GLN A 310 -2.90 -10.77 10.43
N GLY A 311 -2.57 -11.45 11.52
CA GLY A 311 -2.13 -12.83 11.51
C GLY A 311 -3.28 -13.82 11.35
N PRO A 312 -2.99 -15.08 10.95
CA PRO A 312 -4.01 -16.12 10.79
C PRO A 312 -4.72 -16.50 12.12
N ASP A 313 -4.13 -16.13 13.25
CA ASP A 313 -4.65 -16.29 14.61
C ASP A 313 -5.47 -15.07 15.08
N GLY A 314 -5.67 -14.07 14.22
CA GLY A 314 -6.31 -12.80 14.58
C GLY A 314 -5.40 -11.84 15.35
N ALA A 315 -4.15 -12.21 15.67
CA ALA A 315 -3.21 -11.27 16.28
C ALA A 315 -2.84 -10.16 15.29
N ILE A 316 -2.62 -8.95 15.81
CA ILE A 316 -2.20 -7.81 14.99
C ILE A 316 -0.68 -7.75 15.02
N TYR A 317 -0.04 -7.66 13.85
CA TYR A 317 1.40 -7.51 13.72
C TYR A 317 1.73 -6.12 13.18
N VAL A 318 2.65 -5.43 13.83
CA VAL A 318 3.06 -4.07 13.48
C VAL A 318 4.56 -4.04 13.23
N LEU A 319 4.98 -3.39 12.14
CA LEU A 319 6.38 -3.16 11.83
C LEU A 319 6.78 -1.72 12.16
N GLU A 320 7.85 -1.53 12.92
CA GLU A 320 8.43 -0.22 13.20
C GLU A 320 9.39 0.24 12.08
N ASP A 321 9.39 1.53 11.77
CA ASP A 321 10.25 2.17 10.76
C ASP A 321 11.57 2.66 11.40
N GLY A 322 12.71 2.12 10.98
CA GLY A 322 14.04 2.56 11.41
C GLY A 322 15.10 1.45 11.40
N GLU A 323 16.37 1.80 11.60
CA GLU A 323 17.51 0.85 11.57
C GLU A 323 17.40 -0.31 12.57
N LYS A 324 16.66 -0.10 13.66
CA LYS A 324 16.37 -1.11 14.70
C LYS A 324 14.87 -1.38 14.80
N GLY A 325 14.17 -1.27 13.67
CA GLY A 325 12.73 -1.55 13.59
C GLY A 325 12.41 -2.96 14.09
N ARG A 326 11.37 -3.06 14.90
CA ARG A 326 10.89 -4.33 15.45
C ARG A 326 9.62 -4.76 14.75
N LEU A 327 9.44 -6.08 14.62
CA LEU A 327 8.14 -6.68 14.42
C LEU A 327 7.49 -6.89 15.79
N ARG A 328 6.29 -6.35 15.99
CA ARG A 328 5.53 -6.44 17.23
C ARG A 328 4.28 -7.26 16.98
N ARG A 329 4.05 -8.31 17.76
CA ARG A 329 2.78 -9.05 17.81
C ARG A 329 1.95 -8.51 18.96
N LEU A 330 0.70 -8.19 18.69
CA LEU A 330 -0.28 -7.69 19.66
C LEU A 330 -1.34 -8.76 19.88
N THR A 331 -1.59 -9.06 21.15
CA THR A 331 -2.66 -9.94 21.62
C THR A 331 -3.38 -9.29 22.80
N PRO A 332 -4.59 -9.75 23.16
CA PRO A 332 -5.27 -9.28 24.36
C PRO A 332 -4.42 -9.48 25.61
N SER A 333 -4.56 -8.60 26.59
CA SER A 333 -3.87 -8.73 27.88
C SER A 333 -4.23 -10.05 28.56
N GLY A 334 -3.24 -10.87 28.89
CA GLY A 334 -3.43 -12.14 29.62
C GLY A 334 -3.64 -13.39 28.75
N SER A 335 -3.47 -13.28 27.43
CA SER A 335 -3.42 -14.42 26.48
C SER A 335 -2.05 -15.09 26.41
#